data_AF-A0A366HQM5-F1
#
_entry.id   AF-A0A366HQM5-F1
#
_cell.length_a   1.000
_cell.length_b   1.000
_cell.length_c   1.000
_cell.angle_alpha   90.00
_cell.angle_beta   90.00
_cell.angle_gamma   90.00
#
_symmetry.space_group_name_H-M   'P 1'
#
loop_
_entity.id
_entity.type
_entity.pdbx_description
1 polymer ?
#
loop_
_entity_poly.entity_id
_entity_poly.type
_entity_poly.pdbx_seq_one_letter_code
_entity_poly.pdbx_strand_id
1 'polypeptide(L)'
;MANSAPLSDSIVFALAKVVDDAQSETRYPSHNEIEFMVNQCGLSQGDPKAQGQVVGKAKRVRAILSWALENDLAKGERFVALLVSNVRSNGGFREASSNFVGVEAIVSLRACFAEQGFNLATDGVLQPSALDSLEGVPLTKALRAYVERARKGVEDAALLTGTSKDLLEATAAHIVTERYGTYPQTSNFPTLLGQAFVVAGLATPQDAPTPGEGPERRVQRALYEVGCAVNKLRNKQGTGHGRPWLPTVTGHEAKCAVEVMGTIAGYLLSTLPPSHG
;
A
#
# COMPACT_ATOMS: atom_id res chain seq x y z
N MET A 1 3.14 -8.42 12.65
CA MET A 1 3.14 -9.50 11.63
C MET A 1 4.06 -9.05 10.51
N ALA A 2 4.86 -9.94 9.92
CA ALA A 2 5.91 -9.56 8.97
C ALA A 2 5.31 -8.85 7.74
N ASN A 3 5.88 -7.70 7.37
CA ASN A 3 5.59 -7.04 6.09
C ASN A 3 5.93 -8.04 4.98
N SER A 4 4.92 -8.63 4.31
CA SER A 4 5.13 -9.45 3.13
C SER A 4 5.37 -8.51 1.94
N ALA A 5 6.58 -8.51 1.42
CA ALA A 5 6.91 -7.83 0.17
C ALA A 5 6.62 -8.78 -1.01
N PRO A 6 6.18 -8.29 -2.17
CA PRO A 6 5.84 -9.18 -3.29
C PRO A 6 7.11 -9.80 -3.87
N LEU A 7 6.96 -10.97 -4.48
CA LEU A 7 8.05 -11.68 -5.16
C LEU A 7 7.57 -12.13 -6.56
N SER A 8 8.32 -11.71 -7.58
CA SER A 8 8.14 -12.08 -8.99
C SER A 8 9.51 -12.20 -9.67
N ASP A 9 9.58 -12.80 -10.86
CA ASP A 9 10.83 -12.91 -11.61
C ASP A 9 11.52 -11.54 -11.79
N SER A 10 10.77 -10.52 -12.21
CA SER A 10 11.30 -9.15 -12.36
C SER A 10 11.91 -8.61 -11.07
N ILE A 11 11.26 -8.87 -9.92
CA ILE A 11 11.77 -8.48 -8.59
C ILE A 11 13.06 -9.24 -8.25
N VAL A 12 13.16 -10.53 -8.60
CA VAL A 12 14.40 -11.31 -8.40
C VAL A 12 15.57 -10.66 -9.12
N PHE A 13 15.41 -10.34 -10.40
CA PHE A 13 16.47 -9.72 -11.20
C PHE A 13 16.82 -8.31 -10.69
N ALA A 14 15.82 -7.50 -10.33
CA ALA A 14 16.05 -6.16 -9.82
C ALA A 14 16.79 -6.18 -8.48
N LEU A 15 16.40 -7.04 -7.53
CA LEU A 15 17.08 -7.17 -6.23
C LEU A 15 18.50 -7.71 -6.37
N ALA A 16 18.74 -8.64 -7.29
CA ALA A 16 20.09 -9.13 -7.55
C ALA A 16 21.05 -8.00 -7.98
N LYS A 17 20.56 -7.02 -8.76
CA LYS A 17 21.35 -5.83 -9.14
C LYS A 17 21.61 -4.89 -7.98
N VAL A 18 20.67 -4.75 -7.05
CA VAL A 18 20.82 -3.88 -5.86
C VAL A 18 21.95 -4.35 -4.94
N VAL A 19 22.18 -5.67 -4.86
CA VAL A 19 23.25 -6.25 -4.02
C VAL A 19 24.54 -6.53 -4.80
N ASP A 20 24.58 -6.22 -6.09
CA ASP A 20 25.75 -6.44 -6.93
C ASP A 20 26.85 -5.45 -6.56
N ASP A 21 28.06 -5.98 -6.41
CA ASP A 21 29.29 -5.26 -6.07
C ASP A 21 30.41 -5.48 -7.09
N ALA A 22 30.12 -6.11 -8.23
CA ALA A 22 31.12 -6.39 -9.26
C ALA A 22 31.82 -5.15 -9.84
N GLN A 23 31.29 -3.94 -9.60
CA GLN A 23 31.79 -2.67 -10.17
C GLN A 23 32.13 -1.59 -9.11
N SER A 24 32.12 -1.90 -7.81
CA SER A 24 32.33 -0.89 -6.75
C SER A 24 33.12 -1.42 -5.56
N GLU A 25 33.43 -0.53 -4.60
CA GLU A 25 33.83 -0.95 -3.25
C GLU A 25 32.79 -1.91 -2.63
N THR A 26 33.23 -2.66 -1.62
CA THR A 26 32.41 -3.69 -0.94
C THR A 26 31.07 -3.11 -0.50
N ARG A 27 29.99 -3.58 -1.13
CA ARG A 27 28.61 -3.13 -0.87
C ARG A 27 27.92 -4.04 0.15
N TYR A 28 27.13 -3.49 1.05
CA TYR A 28 26.26 -4.23 1.95
C TYR A 28 24.91 -4.55 1.28
N PRO A 29 24.29 -5.71 1.57
CA PRO A 29 24.69 -6.70 2.57
C PRO A 29 25.91 -7.55 2.16
N SER A 30 26.66 -7.98 3.15
CA SER A 30 27.72 -8.98 3.05
C SER A 30 27.17 -10.40 2.83
N HIS A 31 28.03 -11.35 2.46
CA HIS A 31 27.66 -12.76 2.41
C HIS A 31 27.14 -13.30 3.76
N ASN A 32 27.65 -12.78 4.88
CA ASN A 32 27.22 -13.22 6.21
C ASN A 32 25.83 -12.69 6.55
N GLU A 33 25.50 -11.44 6.19
CA GLU A 33 24.15 -10.90 6.37
C GLU A 33 23.12 -11.62 5.49
N ILE A 34 23.48 -11.91 4.23
CA ILE A 34 22.63 -12.72 3.34
C ILE A 34 22.36 -14.08 3.98
N GLU A 35 23.40 -14.72 4.54
CA GLU A 35 23.26 -16.02 5.20
C GLU A 35 22.36 -15.95 6.44
N PHE A 36 22.50 -14.90 7.26
CA PHE A 36 21.63 -14.67 8.40
C PHE A 36 20.15 -14.55 7.97
N MET A 37 19.87 -13.76 6.94
CA MET A 37 18.51 -13.61 6.39
C MET A 37 17.97 -14.91 5.78
N VAL A 38 18.81 -15.68 5.08
CA VAL A 38 18.44 -17.01 4.53
C VAL A 38 18.02 -17.96 5.65
N ASN A 39 18.82 -18.03 6.72
CA ASN A 39 18.52 -18.90 7.87
C ASN A 39 17.26 -18.43 8.60
N GLN A 40 17.07 -17.11 8.76
CA GLN A 40 15.89 -16.53 9.38
C GLN A 40 14.59 -16.83 8.60
N CYS A 41 14.68 -16.90 7.27
CA CYS A 41 13.55 -17.24 6.40
C CYS A 41 13.41 -18.76 6.16
N GLY A 42 14.39 -19.59 6.55
CA GLY A 42 14.38 -21.02 6.27
C GLY A 42 14.57 -21.36 4.78
N LEU A 43 15.41 -20.60 4.07
CA LEU A 43 15.65 -20.72 2.63
C LEU A 43 16.97 -21.42 2.27
N SER A 44 17.64 -22.07 3.24
CA SER A 44 18.98 -22.64 3.03
C SER A 44 19.05 -23.70 1.92
N GLN A 45 17.93 -24.36 1.59
CA GLN A 45 17.86 -25.32 0.47
C GLN A 45 18.08 -24.65 -0.89
N GLY A 46 17.61 -23.41 -1.06
CA GLY A 46 17.82 -22.61 -2.28
C GLY A 46 19.13 -21.84 -2.31
N ASP A 47 19.94 -21.92 -1.24
CA ASP A 47 21.18 -21.16 -1.13
C ASP A 47 22.38 -21.97 -1.67
N PRO A 48 22.96 -21.59 -2.83
CA PRO A 48 24.11 -22.29 -3.39
C PRO A 48 25.34 -22.27 -2.46
N LYS A 49 25.48 -21.26 -1.58
CA LYS A 49 26.58 -21.24 -0.59
C LYS A 49 26.40 -22.33 0.46
N ALA A 50 25.17 -22.56 0.93
CA ALA A 50 24.86 -23.65 1.87
C ALA A 50 25.09 -25.04 1.24
N GLN A 51 25.06 -25.12 -0.09
CA GLN A 51 25.41 -26.30 -0.88
C GLN A 51 26.91 -26.39 -1.22
N GLY A 52 27.76 -25.54 -0.64
CA GLY A 52 29.21 -25.54 -0.84
C GLY A 52 29.69 -24.85 -2.12
N GLN A 53 28.84 -24.14 -2.86
CA GLN A 53 29.24 -23.41 -4.06
C GLN A 53 29.77 -22.02 -3.73
N VAL A 54 30.82 -21.60 -4.43
CA VAL A 54 31.36 -20.23 -4.36
C VAL A 54 30.69 -19.39 -5.43
N VAL A 55 29.82 -18.45 -5.03
CA VAL A 55 29.11 -17.54 -5.92
C VAL A 55 29.10 -16.12 -5.36
N GLY A 56 29.11 -15.10 -6.23
CA GLY A 56 28.93 -13.71 -5.84
C GLY A 56 27.52 -13.42 -5.30
N LYS A 57 27.35 -12.28 -4.61
CA LYS A 57 26.10 -11.91 -3.92
C LYS A 57 24.88 -11.86 -4.85
N ALA A 58 25.01 -11.20 -6.00
CA ALA A 58 23.92 -11.09 -6.97
C ALA A 58 23.44 -12.47 -7.45
N LYS A 59 24.37 -13.35 -7.83
CA LYS A 59 24.06 -14.72 -8.25
C LYS A 59 23.44 -15.54 -7.11
N ARG A 60 23.92 -15.37 -5.89
CA ARG A 60 23.40 -16.04 -4.69
C ARG A 60 21.95 -15.62 -4.41
N VAL A 61 21.69 -14.31 -4.32
CA VAL A 61 20.33 -13.77 -4.07
C VAL A 61 19.37 -14.21 -5.16
N ARG A 62 19.80 -14.19 -6.42
CA ARG A 62 18.99 -14.68 -7.54
C ARG A 62 18.62 -16.15 -7.37
N ALA A 63 19.58 -17.02 -7.07
CA ALA A 63 19.33 -18.45 -6.88
C ALA A 63 18.35 -18.72 -5.73
N ILE A 64 18.54 -18.05 -4.59
CA ILE A 64 17.67 -18.18 -3.41
C ILE A 64 16.23 -17.78 -3.74
N LEU A 65 16.04 -16.63 -4.38
CA LEU A 65 14.71 -16.10 -4.69
C LEU A 65 14.02 -16.88 -5.82
N SER A 66 14.75 -17.31 -6.84
CA SER A 66 14.22 -18.20 -7.89
C SER A 66 13.78 -19.54 -7.31
N TRP A 67 14.57 -20.13 -6.40
CA TRP A 67 14.16 -21.35 -5.70
C TRP A 67 12.89 -21.12 -4.86
N ALA A 68 12.82 -19.98 -4.15
CA ALA A 68 11.64 -19.63 -3.34
C ALA A 68 10.37 -19.44 -4.19
N LEU A 69 10.48 -18.83 -5.39
CA LEU A 69 9.35 -18.71 -6.32
C LEU A 69 8.70 -20.05 -6.67
N GLU A 70 9.52 -21.09 -6.85
CA GLU A 70 9.05 -22.43 -7.25
C GLU A 70 8.63 -23.31 -6.06
N ASN A 71 9.19 -23.07 -4.87
CA ASN A 71 9.08 -24.01 -3.75
C ASN A 71 8.36 -23.44 -2.51
N ASP A 72 8.54 -22.16 -2.19
CA ASP A 72 7.94 -21.52 -1.01
C ASP A 72 7.90 -19.99 -1.15
N LEU A 73 6.86 -19.51 -1.84
CA LEU A 73 6.67 -18.09 -2.15
C LEU A 73 6.68 -17.22 -0.89
N ALA A 74 5.99 -17.63 0.16
CA ALA A 74 5.86 -16.86 1.40
C ALA A 74 7.21 -16.64 2.11
N LYS A 75 8.10 -17.65 2.13
CA LYS A 75 9.48 -17.47 2.64
C LYS A 75 10.28 -16.53 1.76
N GLY A 76 10.10 -16.60 0.45
CA GLY A 76 10.70 -15.68 -0.52
C GLY A 76 10.28 -14.23 -0.29
N GLU A 77 8.98 -13.96 -0.18
CA GLU A 77 8.41 -12.64 0.12
C GLU A 77 8.96 -12.05 1.42
N ARG A 78 9.09 -12.88 2.46
CA ARG A 78 9.72 -12.48 3.73
C ARG A 78 11.20 -12.13 3.54
N PHE A 79 11.94 -12.90 2.73
CA PHE A 79 13.34 -12.62 2.43
C PHE A 79 13.50 -11.31 1.64
N VAL A 80 12.62 -11.03 0.68
CA VAL A 80 12.59 -9.74 -0.04
C VAL A 80 12.45 -8.57 0.94
N ALA A 81 11.49 -8.64 1.85
CA ALA A 81 11.25 -7.59 2.83
C ALA A 81 12.47 -7.33 3.72
N LEU A 82 13.12 -8.39 4.20
CA LEU A 82 14.35 -8.30 5.01
C LEU A 82 15.51 -7.71 4.20
N LEU A 83 15.68 -8.16 2.95
CA LEU A 83 16.77 -7.71 2.09
C LEU A 83 16.67 -6.21 1.79
N VAL A 84 15.48 -5.73 1.39
CA VAL A 84 15.24 -4.30 1.14
C VAL A 84 15.48 -3.47 2.41
N SER A 85 15.01 -3.96 3.56
CA SER A 85 15.21 -3.29 4.85
C SER A 85 16.70 -3.22 5.25
N ASN A 86 17.47 -4.28 5.00
CA ASN A 86 18.91 -4.30 5.26
C ASN A 86 19.66 -3.33 4.33
N VAL A 87 19.37 -3.35 3.03
CA VAL A 87 19.95 -2.40 2.05
C VAL A 87 19.67 -0.96 2.48
N ARG A 88 18.43 -0.67 2.89
CA ARG A 88 18.05 0.64 3.43
C ARG A 88 18.83 1.04 4.68
N SER A 89 18.91 0.14 5.65
CA SER A 89 19.59 0.39 6.93
C SER A 89 21.08 0.69 6.71
N ASN A 90 21.69 0.02 5.73
CA ASN A 90 23.07 0.24 5.32
C ASN A 90 23.25 1.42 4.35
N GLY A 91 22.22 2.23 4.08
CA GLY A 91 22.34 3.45 3.26
C GLY A 91 22.26 3.24 1.75
N GLY A 92 21.82 2.08 1.28
CA GLY A 92 21.73 1.76 -0.16
C GLY A 92 20.84 2.71 -0.97
N PHE A 93 19.89 3.39 -0.33
CA PHE A 93 18.98 4.36 -0.96
C PHE A 93 19.40 5.83 -0.74
N ARG A 94 20.56 6.08 -0.12
CA ARG A 94 21.06 7.44 0.16
C ARG A 94 22.23 7.77 -0.76
N GLU A 95 22.07 8.72 -1.67
CA GLU A 95 23.12 9.12 -2.63
C GLU A 95 24.45 9.51 -1.97
N ALA A 96 24.39 10.13 -0.78
CA ALA A 96 25.57 10.51 -0.02
C ALA A 96 26.27 9.34 0.70
N SER A 97 25.71 8.12 0.65
CA SER A 97 26.29 6.94 1.30
C SER A 97 27.32 6.27 0.38
N SER A 98 28.43 5.81 0.94
CA SER A 98 29.37 4.91 0.25
C SER A 98 28.71 3.60 -0.19
N ASN A 99 27.58 3.22 0.41
CA ASN A 99 26.83 2.03 0.07
C ASN A 99 25.72 2.26 -0.96
N PHE A 100 25.61 3.47 -1.54
CA PHE A 100 24.55 3.80 -2.48
C PHE A 100 24.54 2.82 -3.68
N VAL A 101 23.37 2.25 -3.98
CA VAL A 101 23.25 1.19 -4.99
C VAL A 101 23.19 1.71 -6.43
N GLY A 102 22.98 3.02 -6.58
CA GLY A 102 22.86 3.69 -7.88
C GLY A 102 21.41 3.99 -8.25
N VAL A 103 21.21 5.12 -8.91
CA VAL A 103 19.88 5.62 -9.31
C VAL A 103 19.16 4.61 -10.21
N GLU A 104 19.84 4.06 -11.22
CA GLU A 104 19.26 3.10 -12.17
C GLU A 104 18.74 1.82 -11.50
N ALA A 105 19.48 1.31 -10.51
CA ALA A 105 19.08 0.12 -9.76
C ALA A 105 17.84 0.41 -8.91
N ILE A 106 17.76 1.58 -8.29
CA ILE A 106 16.59 2.03 -7.52
C ILE A 106 15.38 2.21 -8.44
N VAL A 107 15.53 2.91 -9.56
CA VAL A 107 14.45 3.14 -10.53
C VAL A 107 13.89 1.81 -11.04
N SER A 108 14.77 0.89 -11.44
CA SER A 108 14.37 -0.45 -11.89
C SER A 108 13.62 -1.23 -10.81
N LEU A 109 14.12 -1.21 -9.56
CA LEU A 109 13.49 -1.91 -8.45
C LEU A 109 12.11 -1.32 -8.10
N ARG A 110 11.99 0.01 -8.14
CA ARG A 110 10.70 0.71 -7.94
C ARG A 110 9.67 0.32 -8.99
N ALA A 111 10.06 0.28 -10.26
CA ALA A 111 9.17 -0.15 -11.34
C ALA A 111 8.66 -1.59 -11.13
N CYS A 112 9.54 -2.52 -10.77
CA CYS A 112 9.16 -3.91 -10.52
C CYS A 112 8.20 -4.06 -9.33
N PHE A 113 8.38 -3.26 -8.26
CA PHE A 113 7.43 -3.27 -7.14
C PHE A 113 6.09 -2.62 -7.50
N ALA A 114 6.11 -1.54 -8.28
CA ALA A 114 4.89 -0.85 -8.71
C ALA A 114 3.98 -1.77 -9.55
N GLU A 115 4.56 -2.58 -10.45
CA GLU A 115 3.83 -3.60 -11.21
C GLU A 115 3.12 -4.64 -10.32
N GLN A 116 3.59 -4.82 -9.08
CA GLN A 116 3.00 -5.73 -8.09
C GLN A 116 2.13 -5.01 -7.06
N GLY A 117 1.79 -3.74 -7.30
CA GLY A 117 0.97 -2.93 -6.37
C GLY A 117 1.71 -2.57 -5.09
N PHE A 118 3.03 -2.35 -5.17
CA PHE A 118 3.85 -1.86 -4.05
C PHE A 118 4.61 -0.59 -4.44
N ASN A 119 4.66 0.36 -3.51
CA ASN A 119 5.47 1.56 -3.64
C ASN A 119 6.76 1.40 -2.84
N LEU A 120 7.89 1.49 -3.54
CA LEU A 120 9.20 1.67 -2.94
C LEU A 120 9.57 3.16 -2.98
N ALA A 121 9.60 3.80 -1.82
CA ALA A 121 10.00 5.19 -1.66
C ALA A 121 11.50 5.40 -1.96
N THR A 122 11.89 6.64 -2.24
CA THR A 122 13.28 7.01 -2.54
C THR A 122 14.23 6.76 -1.36
N ASP A 123 13.72 6.69 -0.13
CA ASP A 123 14.49 6.36 1.07
C ASP A 123 14.47 4.85 1.41
N GLY A 124 13.93 4.02 0.52
CA GLY A 124 13.88 2.56 0.65
C GLY A 124 12.71 2.02 1.46
N VAL A 125 11.74 2.84 1.88
CA VAL A 125 10.52 2.33 2.52
C VAL A 125 9.66 1.61 1.49
N LEU A 126 9.41 0.33 1.72
CA LEU A 126 8.54 -0.51 0.89
C LEU A 126 7.18 -0.70 1.57
N GLN A 127 6.11 -0.38 0.85
CA GLN A 127 4.75 -0.47 1.36
C GLN A 127 3.77 -0.90 0.26
N PRO A 128 2.68 -1.62 0.59
CA PRO A 128 1.61 -1.86 -0.34
C PRO A 128 1.07 -0.53 -0.87
N SER A 129 0.86 -0.47 -2.18
CA SER A 129 0.18 0.63 -2.84
C SER A 129 -1.32 0.52 -2.56
N ALA A 130 -1.74 0.81 -1.32
CA ALA A 130 -3.14 0.72 -0.90
C ALA A 130 -4.08 1.70 -1.64
N LEU A 131 -3.57 2.52 -2.58
CA LEU A 131 -4.25 3.70 -3.13
C LEU A 131 -3.93 3.97 -4.61
N ASP A 132 -3.49 2.99 -5.42
CA ASP A 132 -3.19 3.20 -6.86
C ASP A 132 -4.41 3.69 -7.66
N SER A 133 -5.63 3.42 -7.19
CA SER A 133 -6.87 3.99 -7.74
C SER A 133 -6.95 5.52 -7.67
N LEU A 134 -6.02 6.19 -6.96
CA LEU A 134 -5.97 7.64 -6.80
C LEU A 134 -4.90 8.33 -7.66
N GLU A 135 -4.00 7.60 -8.32
CA GLU A 135 -2.87 8.20 -9.07
C GLU A 135 -3.30 8.78 -10.43
N GLY A 136 -4.43 8.32 -10.99
CA GLY A 136 -4.96 8.79 -12.27
C GLY A 136 -5.90 10.00 -12.21
N VAL A 137 -6.28 10.46 -11.01
CA VAL A 137 -7.15 11.64 -10.84
C VAL A 137 -6.33 12.77 -10.23
N PRO A 138 -6.37 14.01 -10.76
CA PRO A 138 -5.70 15.15 -10.14
C PRO A 138 -6.26 15.40 -8.73
N LEU A 139 -5.63 14.79 -7.71
CA LEU A 139 -5.98 15.02 -6.32
C LEU A 139 -5.67 16.48 -5.99
N THR A 140 -6.66 17.21 -5.48
CA THR A 140 -6.44 18.53 -4.91
C THR A 140 -5.39 18.47 -3.80
N LYS A 141 -4.68 19.57 -3.57
CA LYS A 141 -3.59 19.68 -2.58
C LYS A 141 -4.04 19.23 -1.17
N ALA A 142 -5.32 19.43 -0.83
CA ALA A 142 -5.92 18.98 0.43
C ALA A 142 -6.05 17.45 0.50
N LEU A 143 -6.54 16.81 -0.55
CA LEU A 143 -6.70 15.34 -0.64
C LEU A 143 -5.36 14.60 -0.63
N ARG A 144 -4.32 15.16 -1.26
CA ARG A 144 -2.95 14.61 -1.17
C ARG A 144 -2.44 14.54 0.28
N ALA A 145 -2.73 15.55 1.10
CA ALA A 145 -2.29 15.55 2.50
C ALA A 145 -2.95 14.43 3.32
N TYR A 146 -4.20 14.05 3.00
CA TYR A 146 -4.90 12.94 3.65
C TYR A 146 -4.44 11.58 3.13
N VAL A 147 -4.19 11.45 1.82
CA VAL A 147 -3.58 10.26 1.21
C VAL A 147 -2.19 9.99 1.80
N GLU A 148 -1.34 11.02 1.90
CA GLU A 148 -0.01 10.90 2.49
C GLU A 148 -0.04 10.58 4.00
N ARG A 149 -1.07 11.05 4.72
CA ARG A 149 -1.27 10.70 6.13
C ARG A 149 -1.76 9.26 6.29
N ALA A 150 -2.66 8.79 5.42
CA ALA A 150 -3.13 7.40 5.39
C ALA A 150 -1.97 6.44 5.08
N ARG A 151 -1.10 6.80 4.13
CA ARG A 151 0.14 6.07 3.80
C ARG A 151 1.11 5.97 4.99
N LYS A 152 1.23 7.04 5.79
CA LYS A 152 2.14 7.08 6.97
C LYS A 152 1.59 6.41 8.23
N GLY A 153 0.28 6.14 8.31
CA GLY A 153 -0.38 5.63 9.51
C GLY A 153 -0.40 4.11 9.69
N VAL A 154 0.19 3.34 8.77
CA VAL A 154 0.02 1.88 8.60
C VAL A 154 0.38 1.02 9.83
N GLU A 155 1.08 1.58 10.82
CA GLU A 155 1.55 0.84 11.99
C GLU A 155 0.60 0.88 13.21
N ASP A 156 -0.40 1.76 13.22
CA ASP A 156 -1.36 1.89 14.33
C ASP A 156 -2.80 1.72 13.81
N ALA A 157 -3.46 0.61 14.19
CA ALA A 157 -4.83 0.29 13.77
C ALA A 157 -5.88 1.34 14.19
N ALA A 158 -5.66 2.03 15.31
CA ALA A 158 -6.54 3.11 15.77
C ALA A 158 -6.31 4.40 14.96
N LEU A 159 -5.06 4.65 14.55
CA LEU A 159 -4.71 5.78 13.67
C LEU A 159 -5.16 5.53 12.22
N LEU A 160 -4.96 4.32 11.70
CA LEU A 160 -5.40 3.86 10.36
C LEU A 160 -6.90 4.05 10.15
N THR A 161 -7.71 3.62 11.12
CA THR A 161 -9.17 3.72 11.05
C THR A 161 -9.70 5.15 11.22
N GLY A 162 -8.96 6.02 11.93
CA GLY A 162 -9.21 7.47 11.94
C GLY A 162 -8.92 8.10 10.59
N THR A 163 -7.78 7.75 9.99
CA THR A 163 -7.31 8.36 8.74
C THR A 163 -8.14 7.97 7.52
N SER A 164 -8.73 6.77 7.51
CA SER A 164 -9.64 6.32 6.44
C SER A 164 -10.97 7.06 6.43
N LYS A 165 -11.51 7.43 7.61
CA LYS A 165 -12.70 8.29 7.70
C LYS A 165 -12.40 9.68 7.19
N ASP A 166 -11.31 10.28 7.66
CA ASP A 166 -10.90 11.61 7.25
C ASP A 166 -10.69 11.68 5.74
N LEU A 167 -10.14 10.62 5.14
CA LEU A 167 -9.98 10.50 3.68
C LEU A 167 -11.33 10.48 2.94
N LEU A 168 -12.26 9.59 3.31
CA LEU A 168 -13.52 9.47 2.57
C LEU A 168 -14.45 10.67 2.85
N GLU A 169 -14.41 11.24 4.05
CA GLU A 169 -15.14 12.45 4.43
C GLU A 169 -14.59 13.68 3.66
N ALA A 170 -13.26 13.83 3.58
CA ALA A 170 -12.63 14.87 2.77
C ALA A 170 -12.94 14.68 1.27
N THR A 171 -12.93 13.45 0.78
CA THR A 171 -13.32 13.14 -0.61
C THR A 171 -14.78 13.54 -0.86
N ALA A 172 -15.70 13.10 0.00
CA ALA A 172 -17.12 13.39 -0.16
C ALA A 172 -17.39 14.91 -0.09
N ALA A 173 -16.78 15.62 0.87
CA ALA A 173 -16.85 17.07 0.95
C ALA A 173 -16.30 17.74 -0.32
N HIS A 174 -15.19 17.24 -0.86
CA HIS A 174 -14.60 17.76 -2.09
C HIS A 174 -15.53 17.58 -3.29
N ILE A 175 -16.08 16.38 -3.52
CA ILE A 175 -17.03 16.12 -4.61
C ILE A 175 -18.24 17.06 -4.55
N VAL A 176 -18.82 17.23 -3.36
CA VAL A 176 -19.98 18.11 -3.16
C VAL A 176 -19.59 19.57 -3.40
N THR A 177 -18.43 20.01 -2.91
CA THR A 177 -17.94 21.38 -3.09
C THR A 177 -17.62 21.69 -4.54
N GLU A 178 -16.99 20.78 -5.29
CA GLU A 178 -16.68 20.99 -6.71
C GLU A 178 -17.93 21.17 -7.55
N ARG A 179 -19.01 20.44 -7.24
CA ARG A 179 -20.25 20.49 -8.02
C ARG A 179 -21.21 21.61 -7.59
N TYR A 180 -21.25 21.96 -6.30
CA TYR A 180 -22.21 22.92 -5.75
C TYR A 180 -21.58 24.16 -5.10
N GLY A 181 -20.26 24.29 -5.11
CA GLY A 181 -19.51 25.42 -4.55
C GLY A 181 -19.42 25.44 -3.01
N THR A 182 -20.30 24.73 -2.31
CA THR A 182 -20.32 24.63 -0.84
C THR A 182 -20.82 23.26 -0.40
N TYR A 183 -20.50 22.88 0.84
CA TYR A 183 -21.10 21.71 1.49
C TYR A 183 -21.50 22.03 2.94
N PRO A 184 -22.50 21.36 3.53
CA PRO A 184 -22.92 21.62 4.90
C PRO A 184 -21.88 21.11 5.89
N GLN A 185 -21.32 22.01 6.71
CA GLN A 185 -20.29 21.69 7.72
C GLN A 185 -20.82 20.82 8.88
N THR A 186 -22.15 20.70 9.02
CA THR A 186 -22.81 19.96 10.11
C THR A 186 -23.36 18.59 9.66
N SER A 187 -23.13 18.18 8.42
CA SER A 187 -23.59 16.88 7.92
C SER A 187 -22.88 15.74 8.63
N ASN A 188 -23.64 14.74 9.09
CA ASN A 188 -23.04 13.48 9.54
C ASN A 188 -22.47 12.70 8.34
N PHE A 189 -21.55 11.77 8.62
CA PHE A 189 -20.83 11.03 7.57
C PHE A 189 -21.76 10.32 6.56
N PRO A 190 -22.78 9.53 6.96
CA PRO A 190 -23.70 8.90 6.00
C PRO A 190 -24.42 9.89 5.09
N THR A 191 -24.82 11.05 5.62
CA THR A 191 -25.46 12.12 4.85
C THR A 191 -24.49 12.72 3.84
N LEU A 192 -23.28 13.07 4.27
CA LEU A 192 -22.27 13.65 3.39
C LEU A 192 -21.86 12.68 2.26
N LEU A 193 -21.65 11.40 2.60
CA LEU A 193 -21.36 10.36 1.61
C LEU A 193 -22.52 10.19 0.63
N GLY A 194 -23.76 10.24 1.11
CA GLY A 194 -24.96 10.14 0.27
C GLY A 194 -25.05 11.31 -0.71
N GLN A 195 -24.77 12.54 -0.23
CA GLN A 195 -24.69 13.72 -1.08
C GLN A 195 -23.63 13.56 -2.18
N ALA A 196 -22.44 13.06 -1.83
CA ALA A 196 -21.39 12.82 -2.82
C ALA A 196 -21.81 11.78 -3.89
N PHE A 197 -22.47 10.70 -3.49
CA PHE A 197 -23.00 9.70 -4.44
C PHE A 197 -24.04 10.29 -5.38
N VAL A 198 -25.00 11.04 -4.84
CA VAL A 198 -26.04 11.73 -5.64
C VAL A 198 -25.41 12.71 -6.62
N VAL A 199 -24.45 13.51 -6.16
CA VAL A 199 -23.69 14.47 -6.98
C VAL A 199 -22.90 13.78 -8.10
N ALA A 200 -22.37 12.60 -7.82
CA ALA A 200 -21.64 11.77 -8.76
C ALA A 200 -22.56 11.00 -9.72
N GLY A 201 -23.90 11.08 -9.57
CA GLY A 201 -24.86 10.34 -10.38
C GLY A 201 -24.91 8.84 -10.07
N LEU A 202 -24.45 8.43 -8.88
CA LEU A 202 -24.36 7.04 -8.44
C LEU A 202 -25.62 6.63 -7.67
N ALA A 203 -26.01 5.36 -7.79
CA ALA A 203 -27.11 4.80 -7.03
C ALA A 203 -26.78 4.70 -5.53
N THR A 204 -27.72 5.10 -4.70
CA THR A 204 -27.71 4.94 -3.24
C THR A 204 -28.76 3.91 -2.82
N PRO A 205 -28.71 3.35 -1.60
CA PRO A 205 -29.74 2.40 -1.15
C PRO A 205 -31.16 2.97 -1.14
N GLN A 206 -31.29 4.30 -1.24
CA GLN A 206 -32.57 5.00 -1.29
C GLN A 206 -33.16 4.96 -2.71
N ASP A 207 -32.34 4.63 -3.71
CA ASP A 207 -32.75 4.37 -5.09
C ASP A 207 -33.12 2.89 -5.23
N ALA A 208 -34.42 2.61 -5.10
CA ALA A 208 -34.95 1.24 -5.19
C ALA A 208 -34.56 0.56 -6.52
N PRO A 209 -34.18 -0.73 -6.50
CA PRO A 209 -33.89 -1.48 -7.73
C PRO A 209 -35.03 -1.42 -8.74
N THR A 210 -34.74 -1.07 -9.99
CA THR A 210 -35.73 -1.05 -11.07
C THR A 210 -35.52 -2.23 -12.03
N PRO A 211 -36.60 -2.76 -12.64
CA PRO A 211 -36.47 -3.81 -13.66
C PRO A 211 -35.60 -3.35 -14.84
N GLY A 212 -34.59 -4.16 -15.18
CA GLY A 212 -33.67 -3.86 -16.30
C GLY A 212 -32.52 -2.91 -15.96
N GLU A 213 -32.36 -2.52 -14.69
CA GLU A 213 -31.20 -1.75 -14.27
C GLU A 213 -29.90 -2.57 -14.39
N GLY A 214 -28.79 -1.93 -14.74
CA GLY A 214 -27.52 -2.62 -14.88
C GLY A 214 -26.90 -3.04 -13.54
N PRO A 215 -26.04 -4.09 -13.54
CA PRO A 215 -25.43 -4.61 -12.33
C PRO A 215 -24.55 -3.58 -11.59
N GLU A 216 -24.04 -2.56 -12.28
CA GLU A 216 -23.25 -1.46 -11.72
C GLU A 216 -24.01 -0.69 -10.64
N ARG A 217 -25.33 -0.52 -10.75
CA ARG A 217 -26.12 0.19 -9.74
C ARG A 217 -26.17 -0.57 -8.42
N ARG A 218 -26.18 -1.91 -8.47
CA ARG A 218 -26.06 -2.74 -7.27
C ARG A 218 -24.70 -2.57 -6.61
N VAL A 219 -23.62 -2.49 -7.39
CA VAL A 219 -22.27 -2.23 -6.87
C VAL A 219 -22.21 -0.86 -6.19
N GLN A 220 -22.76 0.19 -6.82
CA GLN A 220 -22.83 1.53 -6.24
C GLN A 220 -23.54 1.54 -4.88
N ARG A 221 -24.71 0.90 -4.78
CA ARG A 221 -25.43 0.77 -3.50
C ARG A 221 -24.60 0.04 -2.44
N ALA A 222 -23.93 -1.05 -2.81
CA ALA A 222 -23.06 -1.80 -1.91
C ALA A 222 -21.84 -0.99 -1.44
N LEU A 223 -21.25 -0.16 -2.32
CA LEU A 223 -20.14 0.74 -1.96
C LEU A 223 -20.56 1.78 -0.93
N TYR A 224 -21.77 2.35 -1.06
CA TYR A 224 -22.32 3.24 -0.04
C TYR A 224 -22.52 2.53 1.31
N GLU A 225 -23.13 1.33 1.28
CA GLU A 225 -23.43 0.56 2.48
C GLU A 225 -22.16 0.14 3.23
N VAL A 226 -21.15 -0.35 2.51
CA VAL A 226 -19.88 -0.76 3.12
C VAL A 226 -19.12 0.45 3.67
N GLY A 227 -19.15 1.62 3.00
CA GLY A 227 -18.61 2.86 3.53
C GLY A 227 -19.28 3.26 4.86
N CYS A 228 -20.61 3.16 4.93
CA CYS A 228 -21.34 3.40 6.18
C CYS A 228 -21.02 2.36 7.27
N ALA A 229 -20.88 1.09 6.90
CA ALA A 229 -20.59 -0.01 7.82
C ALA A 229 -19.19 0.14 8.43
N VAL A 230 -18.17 0.47 7.63
CA VAL A 230 -16.81 0.71 8.10
C VAL A 230 -16.74 1.94 9.01
N ASN A 231 -17.48 3.02 8.72
CA ASN A 231 -17.59 4.16 9.63
C ASN A 231 -18.24 3.79 10.98
N LYS A 232 -19.24 2.89 10.98
CA LYS A 232 -19.83 2.36 12.22
C LYS A 232 -18.88 1.44 12.97
N LEU A 233 -18.11 0.59 12.27
CA LEU A 233 -17.07 -0.25 12.85
C LEU A 233 -16.07 0.60 13.65
N ARG A 234 -15.72 1.79 13.12
CA ARG A 234 -14.91 2.79 13.82
C ARG A 234 -15.64 3.46 15.00
N ASN A 235 -16.89 3.90 14.87
CA ASN A 235 -17.61 4.56 15.98
C ASN A 235 -17.78 3.67 17.22
N LYS A 236 -17.74 2.35 17.04
CA LYS A 236 -17.74 1.37 18.15
C LYS A 236 -16.36 1.22 18.82
N GLN A 237 -15.29 1.76 18.23
CA GLN A 237 -13.88 1.50 18.58
C GLN A 237 -13.01 2.76 18.74
N GLY A 238 -13.48 3.96 18.33
CA GLY A 238 -12.71 5.20 18.33
C GLY A 238 -12.99 6.12 19.53
N THR A 239 -12.07 6.12 20.50
CA THR A 239 -11.48 7.23 21.31
C THR A 239 -12.29 8.47 21.77
N GLY A 240 -13.62 8.46 21.73
CA GLY A 240 -14.44 9.45 22.44
C GLY A 240 -14.46 9.19 23.95
N HIS A 241 -13.72 9.99 24.72
CA HIS A 241 -13.67 10.02 26.20
C HIS A 241 -13.38 8.67 26.89
N GLY A 242 -12.09 8.33 27.01
CA GLY A 242 -11.55 7.63 28.18
C GLY A 242 -12.12 6.24 28.53
N ARG A 243 -12.62 5.47 27.56
CA ARG A 243 -13.07 4.10 27.85
C ARG A 243 -11.94 3.06 27.71
N PRO A 244 -11.71 2.22 28.72
CA PRO A 244 -10.58 1.30 28.82
C PRO A 244 -10.87 -0.05 28.14
N TRP A 245 -11.32 -0.06 26.88
CA TRP A 245 -11.57 -1.31 26.15
C TRP A 245 -10.54 -1.53 25.05
N LEU A 246 -10.01 -2.77 25.01
CA LEU A 246 -9.11 -3.27 23.99
C LEU A 246 -9.84 -3.28 22.62
N PRO A 247 -9.16 -2.88 21.53
CA PRO A 247 -9.76 -2.90 20.20
C PRO A 247 -10.15 -4.33 19.83
N THR A 248 -11.44 -4.56 19.51
CA THR A 248 -11.91 -5.89 19.06
C THR A 248 -11.70 -6.11 17.57
N VAL A 249 -11.15 -5.12 16.85
CA VAL A 249 -10.87 -5.15 15.42
C VAL A 249 -9.44 -5.65 15.21
N THR A 250 -9.30 -6.70 14.41
CA THR A 250 -8.00 -7.25 14.04
C THR A 250 -7.25 -6.32 13.09
N GLY A 251 -5.92 -6.45 13.01
CA GLY A 251 -5.13 -5.70 12.03
C GLY A 251 -5.56 -5.94 10.57
N HIS A 252 -6.07 -7.14 10.26
CA HIS A 252 -6.61 -7.47 8.94
C HIS A 252 -7.92 -6.73 8.63
N GLU A 253 -8.84 -6.66 9.60
CA GLU A 253 -10.10 -5.91 9.45
C GLU A 253 -9.85 -4.40 9.35
N ALA A 254 -8.88 -3.88 10.12
CA ALA A 254 -8.47 -2.48 10.01
C ALA A 254 -7.87 -2.17 8.63
N LYS A 255 -7.00 -3.04 8.12
CA LYS A 255 -6.42 -2.91 6.77
C LYS A 255 -7.50 -2.96 5.69
N CYS A 256 -8.39 -3.96 5.74
CA CYS A 256 -9.52 -4.09 4.83
C CYS A 256 -10.43 -2.85 4.85
N ALA A 257 -10.73 -2.31 6.04
CA ALA A 257 -11.49 -1.07 6.19
C ALA A 257 -10.85 0.12 5.47
N VAL A 258 -9.52 0.28 5.57
CA VAL A 258 -8.78 1.35 4.88
C VAL A 258 -8.79 1.14 3.37
N GLU A 259 -8.54 -0.07 2.90
CA GLU A 259 -8.54 -0.40 1.46
C GLU A 259 -9.91 -0.14 0.84
N VAL A 260 -10.99 -0.61 1.48
CA VAL A 260 -12.36 -0.36 1.03
C VAL A 260 -12.68 1.14 0.96
N MET A 261 -12.30 1.90 1.99
CA MET A 261 -12.48 3.36 2.01
C MET A 261 -11.69 4.06 0.90
N GLY A 262 -10.46 3.61 0.64
CA GLY A 262 -9.62 4.08 -0.47
C GLY A 262 -10.23 3.78 -1.84
N THR A 263 -10.78 2.57 -2.03
CA THR A 263 -11.49 2.18 -3.26
C THR A 263 -12.72 3.06 -3.49
N ILE A 264 -13.54 3.32 -2.46
CA ILE A 264 -14.71 4.20 -2.61
C ILE A 264 -14.27 5.62 -2.95
N ALA A 265 -13.22 6.14 -2.30
CA ALA A 265 -12.69 7.47 -2.58
C ALA A 265 -12.20 7.59 -4.02
N GLY A 266 -11.45 6.61 -4.53
CA GLY A 266 -10.97 6.60 -5.91
C GLY A 266 -12.10 6.48 -6.92
N TYR A 267 -13.10 5.65 -6.63
CA TYR A 267 -14.29 5.55 -7.47
C TYR A 267 -15.04 6.89 -7.55
N LEU A 268 -15.28 7.57 -6.42
CA LEU A 268 -15.92 8.88 -6.39
C LEU A 268 -15.12 9.93 -7.17
N LEU A 269 -13.80 9.98 -6.97
CA LEU A 269 -12.93 10.93 -7.66
C LEU A 269 -12.92 10.72 -9.17
N SER A 270 -13.03 9.46 -9.63
CA SER A 270 -13.13 9.15 -11.07
C SER A 270 -14.41 9.67 -11.74
N THR A 271 -15.42 10.07 -10.96
CA THR A 271 -16.67 10.67 -11.47
C THR A 271 -16.56 12.17 -11.76
N LEU A 272 -15.48 12.82 -11.31
CA LEU A 272 -15.21 14.22 -11.65
C LEU A 272 -14.64 14.32 -13.07
N PRO A 273 -15.03 15.34 -13.85
CA PRO A 273 -14.37 15.63 -15.12
C PRO A 273 -12.88 15.98 -14.87
N PRO A 274 -11.98 15.70 -15.83
CA PRO A 274 -10.58 16.09 -15.71
C PRO A 274 -10.52 17.61 -15.53
N SER A 275 -9.78 18.04 -14.49
CA SER A 275 -9.58 19.46 -14.20
C SER A 275 -8.97 20.13 -15.43
N HIS A 276 -9.64 21.11 -16.01
CA HIS A 276 -9.01 22.02 -16.97
C HIS A 276 -8.00 22.87 -16.20
N GLY A 277 -6.75 22.40 -16.18
CA GLY A 277 -5.57 23.20 -15.85
C GLY A 277 -4.96 23.76 -17.12
#